data_AF-E9HDM1-F1
#
_entry.id   AF-E9HDM1-F1
#
_cell.length_a   1.000
_cell.length_b   1.000
_cell.length_c   1.000
_cell.angle_alpha   90.00
_cell.angle_beta   90.00
_cell.angle_gamma   90.00
#
_symmetry.space_group_name_H-M   'P 1'
#
loop_
_entity.id
_entity.type
_entity.pdbx_description
1 polymer ?
#
loop_
_entity_poly.entity_id
_entity_poly.type
_entity_poly.pdbx_seq_one_letter_code
_entity_poly.pdbx_strand_id
1 'polypeptide(L)'
;MTFPHPILVDDIRAKLHLKDHFINLVMKKALLEPWPHEYQGEYTKWNADRLKLWEEKEVTLEHDSGISLPSLSSSCMNSSMVHLMCQFQFSEVQTPSLMKKTPLNQVRCIIRGIFQRFISRKATRTNFVRIFQKGSSVENPDWYLRVHKPIRTSPQGSPILMISAFDTKLAKKFETLQEASNLKVGNNFSQVFPVLKPQETMTIEAESAGSLELFRYVLRLNSLKILPITWQKHNLYLGEDSPWLATFLSPLYVDSPSLNGDVNESSEIEDNEKCRLM
;
A
#
# COMPACT_ATOMS: atom_id res chain seq x y z
N MET A 1 -1.30 25.79 1.27
CA MET A 1 -2.16 24.62 1.57
C MET A 1 -1.32 23.37 1.39
N THR A 2 -1.38 22.45 2.34
CA THR A 2 -0.67 21.16 2.26
C THR A 2 -1.74 20.08 2.25
N PHE A 3 -1.77 19.27 1.19
CA PHE A 3 -2.72 18.17 1.08
C PHE A 3 -2.08 16.88 1.56
N PRO A 4 -2.83 16.02 2.27
CA PRO A 4 -2.31 14.71 2.65
C PRO A 4 -2.04 13.86 1.41
N HIS A 5 -2.91 13.92 0.39
CA HIS A 5 -2.77 13.13 -0.83
C HIS A 5 -2.12 13.93 -1.96
N PRO A 6 -1.35 13.28 -2.86
CA PRO A 6 -0.93 13.91 -4.11
C PRO A 6 -2.17 14.32 -4.93
N ILE A 7 -2.08 15.47 -5.61
CA ILE A 7 -3.16 16.06 -6.40
C ILE A 7 -2.81 15.94 -7.89
N LEU A 8 -3.79 15.59 -8.71
CA LEU A 8 -3.65 15.62 -10.17
C LEU A 8 -3.63 17.08 -10.63
N VAL A 9 -2.45 17.55 -11.03
CA VAL A 9 -2.23 18.96 -11.41
C VAL A 9 -3.04 19.32 -12.65
N ASP A 10 -3.16 18.40 -13.60
CA ASP A 10 -3.90 18.61 -14.86
C ASP A 10 -5.42 18.66 -14.68
N ASP A 11 -5.91 18.29 -13.49
CA ASP A 11 -7.34 18.18 -13.16
C ASP A 11 -7.83 19.26 -12.18
N ILE A 12 -6.99 20.27 -11.92
CA ILE A 12 -7.33 21.39 -11.04
C ILE A 12 -8.33 22.31 -11.75
N ARG A 13 -9.48 22.55 -11.11
CA ARG A 13 -10.51 23.48 -11.60
C ARG A 13 -10.71 24.59 -10.59
N ALA A 14 -10.66 25.84 -11.06
CA ALA A 14 -10.92 27.02 -10.23
C ALA A 14 -12.10 27.82 -10.81
N LYS A 15 -13.05 28.21 -9.96
CA LYS A 15 -14.16 29.09 -10.32
C LYS A 15 -14.23 30.27 -9.37
N LEU A 16 -14.17 31.49 -9.91
CA LEU A 16 -14.33 32.72 -9.14
C LEU A 16 -15.81 33.07 -8.99
N HIS A 17 -16.25 33.29 -7.75
CA HIS A 17 -17.59 33.75 -7.41
C HIS A 17 -17.52 35.21 -6.98
N LEU A 18 -17.75 36.12 -7.95
CA LEU A 18 -17.58 37.56 -7.77
C LEU A 18 -18.56 38.18 -6.77
N LYS A 19 -19.80 37.69 -6.71
CA LYS A 19 -20.84 38.22 -5.82
C LYS A 19 -20.51 37.98 -4.34
N ASP A 20 -19.90 36.85 -4.05
CA ASP A 20 -19.63 36.38 -2.70
C ASP A 20 -18.12 36.47 -2.35
N HIS A 21 -17.33 37.05 -3.25
CA HIS A 21 -15.89 37.26 -3.13
C HIS A 21 -15.08 36.01 -2.70
N PHE A 22 -15.39 34.83 -3.26
CA PHE A 22 -14.61 33.61 -3.00
C PHE A 22 -14.22 32.86 -4.28
N ILE A 23 -13.20 32.01 -4.16
CA ILE A 23 -12.72 31.11 -5.23
C ILE A 23 -13.04 29.68 -4.80
N ASN A 24 -13.79 28.97 -5.64
CA ASN A 24 -13.98 27.53 -5.49
C ASN A 24 -12.85 26.81 -6.22
N LEU A 25 -12.00 26.11 -5.47
CA LEU A 25 -10.89 25.33 -5.99
C LEU A 25 -11.21 23.84 -5.83
N VAL A 26 -11.43 23.16 -6.94
CA VAL A 26 -11.66 21.72 -6.99
C VAL A 26 -10.37 21.03 -7.43
N MET A 27 -9.84 20.18 -6.54
CA MET A 27 -8.64 19.40 -6.76
C MET A 27 -8.99 17.92 -6.67
N LYS A 28 -8.59 17.13 -7.65
CA LYS A 28 -8.76 15.67 -7.60
C LYS A 28 -7.53 15.03 -6.96
N LYS A 29 -7.77 14.09 -6.04
CA LYS A 29 -6.71 13.23 -5.51
C LYS A 29 -6.16 12.36 -6.65
N ALA A 30 -4.85 12.15 -6.65
CA ALA A 30 -4.20 11.17 -7.52
C ALA A 30 -4.33 9.73 -6.98
N LEU A 31 -4.94 9.58 -5.80
CA LEU A 31 -5.22 8.32 -5.14
C LEU A 31 -6.70 8.29 -4.76
N LEU A 32 -7.39 7.16 -4.93
CA LEU A 32 -8.77 6.97 -4.44
C LEU A 32 -8.81 6.64 -2.95
N GLU A 33 -7.65 6.64 -2.31
CA GLU A 33 -7.52 6.51 -0.88
C GLU A 33 -8.38 7.54 -0.13
N PRO A 34 -9.27 7.11 0.78
CA PRO A 34 -10.09 8.02 1.57
C PRO A 34 -9.26 9.04 2.34
N TRP A 35 -9.88 10.17 2.68
CA TRP A 35 -9.14 11.21 3.39
C TRP A 35 -8.70 10.70 4.76
N PRO A 36 -7.50 11.07 5.27
CA PRO A 36 -7.01 10.59 6.56
C PRO A 36 -7.99 10.82 7.73
N HIS A 37 -8.82 11.86 7.66
CA HIS A 37 -9.82 12.16 8.68
C HIS A 37 -10.98 11.15 8.72
N GLU A 38 -11.24 10.43 7.62
CA GLU A 38 -12.28 9.41 7.55
C GLU A 38 -11.97 8.20 8.44
N TYR A 39 -10.72 8.04 8.90
CA TYR A 39 -10.30 6.96 9.79
C TYR A 39 -9.98 7.39 11.22
N GLN A 40 -10.42 8.58 11.63
CA GLN A 40 -10.14 9.08 12.98
C GLN A 40 -10.93 8.33 14.07
N GLY A 41 -12.10 7.77 13.75
CA GLY A 41 -12.91 6.99 14.70
C GLY A 41 -12.45 5.53 14.81
N GLU A 42 -12.35 4.99 16.03
CA GLU A 42 -11.93 3.59 16.28
C GLU A 42 -12.78 2.56 15.51
N TYR A 43 -14.07 2.83 15.32
CA TYR A 43 -15.01 1.95 14.61
C TYR A 43 -14.77 1.85 13.10
N THR A 44 -13.96 2.74 12.53
CA THR A 44 -13.59 2.73 11.10
C THR A 44 -12.30 1.95 10.83
N LYS A 45 -11.54 1.65 11.89
CA LYS A 45 -10.24 0.97 11.79
C LYS A 45 -10.41 -0.55 11.75
N TRP A 46 -9.63 -1.19 10.90
CA TRP A 46 -9.65 -2.64 10.75
C TRP A 46 -8.96 -3.28 11.95
N ASN A 47 -9.66 -4.18 12.63
CA ASN A 47 -9.04 -5.01 13.65
C ASN A 47 -8.27 -6.15 12.97
N ALA A 48 -6.96 -5.94 12.77
CA ALA A 48 -6.09 -6.87 12.04
C ALA A 48 -6.03 -8.28 12.67
N ASP A 49 -6.20 -8.41 13.99
CA ASP A 49 -6.26 -9.71 14.67
C ASP A 49 -7.52 -10.52 14.29
N ARG A 50 -8.60 -9.83 13.89
CA ARG A 50 -9.88 -10.43 13.47
C ARG A 50 -10.00 -10.64 11.96
N LEU A 51 -9.01 -10.20 11.18
CA LEU A 51 -9.02 -10.40 9.73
C LEU A 51 -8.80 -11.89 9.39
N LYS A 52 -9.53 -12.35 8.37
CA LYS A 52 -9.39 -13.70 7.83
C LYS A 52 -7.96 -13.93 7.34
N LEU A 53 -7.54 -15.19 7.41
CA LEU A 53 -6.28 -15.60 6.80
C LEU A 53 -6.40 -15.53 5.28
N TRP A 54 -5.30 -15.16 4.62
CA TRP A 54 -5.21 -15.28 3.18
C TRP A 54 -5.11 -16.75 2.78
N GLU A 55 -6.07 -17.22 2.00
CA GLU A 55 -6.08 -18.56 1.45
C GLU A 55 -5.44 -18.55 0.07
N GLU A 56 -4.26 -19.15 -0.04
CA GLU A 56 -3.57 -19.25 -1.31
C GLU A 56 -4.30 -20.23 -2.23
N LYS A 57 -4.87 -19.71 -3.32
CA LYS A 57 -5.51 -20.52 -4.36
C LYS A 57 -4.61 -20.65 -5.57
N GLU A 58 -4.61 -21.81 -6.20
CA GLU A 58 -4.03 -22.00 -7.52
C GLU A 58 -4.95 -21.37 -8.56
N VAL A 59 -4.40 -20.51 -9.43
CA VAL A 59 -5.14 -19.84 -10.49
C VAL A 59 -4.64 -20.37 -11.82
N THR A 60 -5.54 -21.01 -12.57
CA THR A 60 -5.33 -21.40 -13.96
C THR A 60 -5.68 -20.20 -14.83
N LEU A 61 -4.68 -19.62 -15.51
CA LEU A 61 -4.95 -18.62 -16.55
C LEU A 61 -5.33 -19.36 -17.82
N GLU A 62 -6.61 -19.36 -18.16
CA GLU A 62 -7.07 -19.82 -19.46
C GLU A 62 -6.64 -18.78 -20.51
N HIS A 63 -5.79 -19.19 -21.44
CA HIS A 63 -5.47 -18.37 -22.60
C HIS A 63 -6.63 -18.51 -23.61
N ASP A 64 -7.39 -17.44 -23.81
CA ASP A 64 -8.49 -17.35 -24.81
C ASP A 64 -8.05 -17.52 -26.27
N SER A 65 -6.79 -17.81 -26.54
CA SER A 65 -6.34 -18.23 -27.87
C SER A 65 -6.60 -19.73 -28.00
N GLY A 66 -7.70 -20.10 -28.67
CA GLY A 66 -8.11 -21.48 -29.02
C GLY A 66 -7.13 -22.24 -29.94
N ILE A 67 -5.83 -22.11 -29.72
CA ILE A 67 -4.77 -22.86 -30.37
C ILE A 67 -4.05 -23.66 -29.28
N SER A 68 -4.41 -24.93 -29.20
CA SER A 68 -3.70 -25.93 -28.40
C SER A 68 -2.29 -26.14 -28.98
N LEU A 69 -1.28 -25.51 -28.38
CA LEU A 69 0.12 -25.92 -28.56
C LEU A 69 0.52 -26.91 -27.44
N PRO A 70 1.34 -27.93 -27.74
CA PRO A 70 1.70 -28.95 -26.77
C PRO A 70 2.71 -28.43 -25.73
N SER A 71 2.30 -28.56 -24.46
CA SER A 71 3.06 -28.62 -23.21
C SER A 71 4.50 -28.09 -23.18
N LEU A 72 4.69 -26.87 -22.67
CA LEU A 72 5.81 -26.48 -21.80
C LEU A 72 5.30 -25.46 -20.76
N SER A 73 5.11 -25.94 -19.53
CA SER A 73 4.63 -25.25 -18.31
C SER A 73 3.31 -24.45 -18.42
N SER A 74 2.20 -25.05 -18.00
CA SER A 74 1.13 -24.27 -17.38
C SER A 74 1.73 -23.61 -16.14
N SER A 75 2.08 -22.32 -16.21
CA SER A 75 2.54 -21.61 -15.02
C SER A 75 1.32 -21.41 -14.12
N CYS A 76 1.02 -22.40 -13.28
CA CYS A 76 0.06 -22.25 -12.20
C CYS A 76 0.56 -21.07 -11.34
N MET A 77 -0.08 -19.91 -11.50
CA MET A 77 0.17 -18.76 -10.66
C MET A 77 -0.70 -18.92 -9.43
N ASN A 78 -0.12 -18.66 -8.27
CA ASN A 78 -0.91 -18.60 -7.06
C ASN A 78 -1.61 -17.22 -6.96
N SER A 79 -2.77 -17.19 -6.33
CA SER A 79 -3.63 -16.01 -6.20
C SER A 79 -2.87 -14.77 -5.73
N SER A 80 -1.93 -14.92 -4.80
CA SER A 80 -1.06 -13.83 -4.34
C SER A 80 -0.20 -13.24 -5.46
N MET A 81 0.34 -14.07 -6.35
CA MET A 81 1.10 -13.59 -7.51
C MET A 81 0.21 -12.89 -8.53
N VAL A 82 -1.03 -13.34 -8.71
CA VAL A 82 -2.02 -12.63 -9.54
C VAL A 82 -2.26 -11.23 -8.96
N HIS A 83 -2.53 -11.11 -7.66
CA HIS A 83 -2.65 -9.81 -6.99
C HIS A 83 -1.37 -8.96 -7.09
N LEU A 84 -0.18 -9.57 -7.13
CA LEU A 84 1.08 -8.83 -7.35
C LEU A 84 1.28 -8.38 -8.80
N MET A 85 0.76 -9.11 -9.79
CA MET A 85 0.83 -8.70 -11.19
C MET A 85 -0.19 -7.61 -11.49
N CYS A 86 -1.38 -7.71 -10.91
CA CYS A 86 -2.47 -6.73 -11.06
C CYS A 86 -2.17 -5.38 -10.40
N GLN A 87 -1.05 -5.22 -9.66
CA GLN A 87 -0.59 -3.91 -9.15
C GLN A 87 -0.36 -2.88 -10.26
N PHE A 88 -0.16 -3.34 -11.49
CA PHE A 88 0.19 -2.51 -12.62
C PHE A 88 -0.76 -2.76 -13.79
N GLN A 89 -1.85 -2.01 -13.89
CA GLN A 89 -2.62 -1.89 -15.12
C GLN A 89 -1.84 -1.04 -16.13
N PHE A 90 -0.76 -1.59 -16.67
CA PHE A 90 0.08 -0.92 -17.67
C PHE A 90 -0.62 -0.76 -19.03
N SER A 91 -1.68 -1.54 -19.28
CA SER A 91 -2.45 -1.51 -20.53
C SER A 91 -3.10 -0.15 -20.81
N GLU A 92 -3.38 0.64 -19.77
CA GLU A 92 -4.05 1.95 -19.89
C GLU A 92 -3.05 3.11 -20.04
N VAL A 93 -1.75 2.85 -19.91
CA VAL A 93 -0.73 3.90 -19.94
C VAL A 93 -0.15 4.03 -21.34
N GLN A 94 -0.51 5.11 -22.04
CA GLN A 94 -0.06 5.43 -23.41
C GLN A 94 1.48 5.53 -23.55
N THR A 95 2.23 5.69 -22.45
CA THR A 95 3.70 5.78 -22.49
C THR A 95 4.38 5.02 -21.34
N PRO A 96 4.54 3.68 -21.46
CA PRO A 96 5.09 2.83 -20.40
C PRO A 96 6.53 3.19 -19.96
N SER A 97 7.31 3.85 -20.82
CA SER A 97 8.68 4.27 -20.54
C SER A 97 8.77 5.40 -19.51
N LEU A 98 7.81 6.33 -19.49
CA LEU A 98 7.74 7.43 -18.50
C LEU A 98 7.45 6.93 -17.09
N MET A 99 6.81 5.77 -16.99
CA MET A 99 6.42 5.16 -15.73
C MET A 99 7.57 4.42 -15.04
N LYS A 100 8.58 3.90 -15.76
CA LYS A 100 9.58 3.01 -15.17
C LYS A 100 10.42 3.63 -14.04
N LYS A 101 10.57 4.96 -14.01
CA LYS A 101 11.41 5.67 -13.03
C LYS A 101 10.63 6.58 -12.08
N THR A 102 9.30 6.48 -12.05
CA THR A 102 8.51 7.31 -11.13
C THR A 102 8.66 6.81 -9.69
N PRO A 103 8.60 7.72 -8.69
CA PRO A 103 8.56 7.32 -7.28
C PRO A 103 7.49 6.27 -6.99
N LEU A 104 6.31 6.39 -7.61
CA LEU A 104 5.20 5.44 -7.46
C LEU A 104 5.58 4.02 -7.89
N ASN A 105 6.20 3.86 -9.06
CA ASN A 105 6.59 2.54 -9.53
C ASN A 105 7.77 1.96 -8.74
N GLN A 106 8.69 2.79 -8.26
CA GLN A 106 9.72 2.34 -7.32
C GLN A 106 9.08 1.81 -6.02
N VAL A 107 8.10 2.53 -5.46
CA VAL A 107 7.35 2.07 -4.27
C VAL A 107 6.62 0.75 -4.53
N ARG A 108 5.97 0.60 -5.68
CA ARG A 108 5.32 -0.66 -6.07
C ARG A 108 6.35 -1.80 -6.19
N CYS A 109 7.53 -1.56 -6.77
CA CYS A 109 8.61 -2.54 -6.83
C CYS A 109 9.11 -2.94 -5.43
N ILE A 110 9.27 -2.00 -4.51
CA ILE A 110 9.62 -2.28 -3.10
C ILE A 110 8.58 -3.21 -2.48
N ILE A 111 7.29 -2.86 -2.56
CA ILE A 111 6.19 -3.67 -2.02
C ILE A 111 6.16 -5.06 -2.65
N ARG A 112 6.28 -5.14 -3.98
CA ARG A 112 6.33 -6.42 -4.70
C ARG A 112 7.47 -7.29 -4.22
N GLY A 113 8.67 -6.73 -4.08
CA GLY A 113 9.85 -7.44 -3.59
C GLY A 113 9.62 -8.03 -2.20
N ILE A 114 9.06 -7.24 -1.29
CA ILE A 114 8.68 -7.71 0.06
C ILE A 114 7.68 -8.86 -0.07
N PHE A 115 6.55 -8.66 -0.75
CA PHE A 115 5.53 -9.71 -0.89
C PHE A 115 6.06 -11.01 -1.50
N GLN A 116 6.80 -10.94 -2.61
CA GLN A 116 7.39 -12.11 -3.26
C GLN A 116 8.30 -12.88 -2.29
N ARG A 117 9.09 -12.15 -1.47
CA ARG A 117 9.93 -12.76 -0.45
C ARG A 117 9.10 -13.46 0.61
N PHE A 118 7.98 -12.90 1.03
CA PHE A 118 7.20 -13.39 2.17
C PHE A 118 6.13 -14.43 1.83
N ILE A 119 5.68 -14.50 0.58
CA ILE A 119 4.74 -15.51 0.06
C ILE A 119 5.46 -16.80 -0.36
N SER A 120 6.73 -16.73 -0.79
CA SER A 120 7.45 -17.90 -1.28
C SER A 120 7.54 -19.01 -0.22
N ARG A 121 7.17 -20.24 -0.57
CA ARG A 121 7.27 -21.43 0.32
C ARG A 121 8.70 -21.70 0.83
N LYS A 122 9.73 -21.15 0.16
CA LYS A 122 11.13 -21.23 0.58
C LYS A 122 11.51 -20.22 1.68
N ALA A 123 10.61 -19.31 2.06
CA ALA A 123 10.87 -18.21 2.99
C ALA A 123 10.59 -18.60 4.45
N THR A 124 11.41 -19.49 5.01
CA THR A 124 11.18 -19.98 6.38
C THR A 124 11.98 -19.28 7.47
N ARG A 125 12.81 -18.26 7.18
CA ARG A 125 13.63 -17.64 8.25
C ARG A 125 13.72 -16.11 8.32
N THR A 126 13.32 -15.37 7.29
CA THR A 126 13.48 -13.90 7.31
C THR A 126 12.15 -13.23 7.63
N ASN A 127 12.08 -12.47 8.72
CA ASN A 127 10.94 -11.60 9.05
C ASN A 127 11.29 -10.11 9.00
N PHE A 128 12.50 -9.78 8.55
CA PHE A 128 13.03 -8.43 8.66
C PHE A 128 13.44 -7.90 7.29
N VAL A 129 13.15 -6.63 7.05
CA VAL A 129 13.50 -5.89 5.84
C VAL A 129 14.24 -4.62 6.24
N ARG A 130 15.32 -4.32 5.55
CA ARG A 130 16.03 -3.03 5.62
C ARG A 130 15.88 -2.33 4.28
N ILE A 131 15.48 -1.07 4.30
CA ILE A 131 15.36 -0.26 3.09
C ILE A 131 16.28 0.93 3.24
N PHE A 132 17.14 1.16 2.25
CA PHE A 132 18.09 2.26 2.25
C PHE A 132 18.09 2.97 0.90
N GLN A 133 18.36 4.27 0.90
CA GLN A 133 18.52 5.03 -0.32
C GLN A 133 19.78 4.61 -1.07
N LYS A 134 19.68 4.45 -2.39
CA LYS A 134 20.82 4.24 -3.28
C LYS A 134 21.92 5.27 -3.05
N GLY A 135 23.15 4.79 -2.92
CA GLY A 135 24.33 5.62 -2.60
C GLY A 135 24.47 5.98 -1.11
N SER A 136 23.55 5.55 -0.24
CA SER A 136 23.71 5.65 1.22
C SER A 136 24.31 4.37 1.81
N SER A 137 24.87 4.48 3.02
CA SER A 137 25.42 3.31 3.73
C SER A 137 24.32 2.31 4.11
N VAL A 138 24.53 1.04 3.76
CA VAL A 138 23.66 -0.09 4.15
C VAL A 138 23.60 -0.28 5.67
N GLU A 139 24.62 0.20 6.40
CA GLU A 139 24.70 0.11 7.86
C GLU A 139 23.67 0.99 8.55
N ASN A 140 23.19 2.05 7.88
CA ASN A 140 22.23 3.02 8.39
C ASN A 140 21.00 3.12 7.47
N PRO A 141 20.17 2.07 7.35
CA PRO A 141 19.00 2.09 6.49
C PRO A 141 17.97 3.12 6.95
N ASP A 142 17.27 3.69 5.99
CA ASP A 142 16.17 4.63 6.21
C ASP A 142 15.00 3.98 6.96
N TRP A 143 14.72 2.71 6.67
CA TRP A 143 13.64 1.95 7.29
C TRP A 143 14.08 0.56 7.73
N TYR A 144 13.58 0.16 8.89
CA TYR A 144 13.54 -1.24 9.32
C TYR A 144 12.09 -1.70 9.39
N LEU A 145 11.78 -2.82 8.75
CA LEU A 145 10.45 -3.43 8.79
C LEU A 145 10.54 -4.82 9.40
N ARG A 146 9.62 -5.12 10.32
CA ARG A 146 9.32 -6.48 10.77
C ARG A 146 7.99 -6.90 10.16
N VAL A 147 8.02 -7.92 9.32
CA VAL A 147 6.84 -8.50 8.70
C VAL A 147 6.26 -9.59 9.59
N HIS A 148 4.98 -9.46 9.92
CA HIS A 148 4.25 -10.41 10.75
C HIS A 148 3.52 -11.41 9.86
N LYS A 149 3.62 -12.69 10.23
CA LYS A 149 2.90 -13.80 9.59
C LYS A 149 1.75 -14.24 10.50
N PRO A 150 0.67 -14.84 9.96
CA PRO A 150 0.40 -15.11 8.54
C PRO A 150 -0.13 -13.88 7.77
N ILE A 151 -0.16 -13.99 6.43
CA ILE A 151 -0.81 -13.02 5.53
C ILE A 151 -2.31 -12.98 5.84
N ARG A 152 -2.90 -11.78 5.82
CA ARG A 152 -4.32 -11.56 6.09
C ARG A 152 -5.06 -11.10 4.85
N THR A 153 -6.37 -11.21 4.86
CA THR A 153 -7.25 -10.70 3.80
C THR A 153 -7.85 -9.37 4.25
N SER A 154 -7.70 -8.31 3.45
CA SER A 154 -8.33 -7.01 3.70
C SER A 154 -9.86 -7.11 3.60
N PRO A 155 -10.62 -6.14 4.14
CA PRO A 155 -12.06 -6.06 3.93
C PRO A 155 -12.46 -6.03 2.43
N GLN A 156 -11.57 -5.56 1.56
CA GLN A 156 -11.74 -5.51 0.11
C GLN A 156 -11.29 -6.80 -0.59
N GLY A 157 -10.96 -7.87 0.16
CA GLY A 157 -10.60 -9.16 -0.41
C GLY A 157 -9.17 -9.26 -0.95
N SER A 158 -8.28 -8.32 -0.65
CA SER A 158 -6.88 -8.35 -1.11
C SER A 158 -5.93 -8.87 -0.03
N PRO A 159 -4.82 -9.55 -0.38
CA PRO A 159 -3.84 -9.98 0.62
C PRO A 159 -3.13 -8.78 1.23
N ILE A 160 -2.90 -8.79 2.54
CA ILE A 160 -2.12 -7.77 3.24
C ILE A 160 -1.05 -8.39 4.15
N LEU A 161 0.11 -7.75 4.18
CA LEU A 161 1.20 -8.05 5.09
C LEU A 161 1.16 -7.06 6.25
N MET A 162 0.92 -7.57 7.46
CA MET A 162 1.04 -6.77 8.66
C MET A 162 2.51 -6.47 8.92
N ILE A 163 2.85 -5.21 9.18
CA ILE A 163 4.23 -4.79 9.39
C ILE A 163 4.37 -3.85 10.60
N SER A 164 5.44 -4.03 11.36
CA SER A 164 5.97 -2.98 12.23
C SER A 164 7.08 -2.27 11.48
N ALA A 165 6.95 -0.97 11.28
CA ALA A 165 7.95 -0.16 10.59
C ALA A 165 8.63 0.80 11.57
N PHE A 166 9.94 0.95 11.45
CA PHE A 166 10.75 1.91 12.20
C PHE A 166 11.38 2.91 11.23
N ASP A 167 11.11 4.20 11.46
CA ASP A 167 11.61 5.33 10.68
C ASP A 167 12.90 5.88 11.30
N THR A 168 14.05 5.51 10.75
CA THR A 168 15.37 5.88 11.29
C THR A 168 15.58 7.39 11.26
N LYS A 169 15.07 8.08 10.22
CA LYS A 169 15.20 9.55 10.11
C LYS A 169 14.38 10.25 11.17
N LEU A 170 13.17 9.76 11.44
CA LEU A 170 12.33 10.30 12.50
C LEU A 170 12.89 10.03 13.89
N ALA A 171 13.42 8.83 14.13
CA ALA A 171 14.09 8.49 15.39
C ALA A 171 15.23 9.47 15.70
N LYS A 172 16.12 9.71 14.72
CA LYS A 172 17.22 10.69 14.87
C LYS A 172 16.71 12.10 15.15
N LYS A 173 15.62 12.52 14.50
CA LYS A 173 15.01 13.84 14.77
C LYS A 173 14.53 13.94 16.22
N PHE A 174 13.86 12.90 16.74
CA PHE A 174 13.41 12.88 18.12
C PHE A 174 14.59 12.83 19.11
N GLU A 175 15.66 12.08 18.79
CA GLU A 175 16.89 12.10 19.59
C GLU A 175 17.52 13.50 19.65
N THR A 176 17.52 14.25 18.54
CA THR A 176 18.05 15.63 18.52
C THR A 176 17.14 16.67 19.18
N LEU A 177 15.82 16.42 19.24
CA LEU A 177 14.83 17.33 19.82
C LEU A 177 14.60 17.08 21.33
N GLN A 178 14.82 15.85 21.79
CA GLN A 178 14.71 15.46 23.19
C GLN A 178 16.09 15.39 23.85
N GLU A 179 16.56 16.51 24.37
CA GLU A 179 17.38 16.44 25.59
C GLU A 179 16.43 15.99 26.74
N ALA A 180 16.73 14.84 27.36
CA ALA A 180 16.26 14.46 28.71
C ALA A 180 14.88 13.81 28.96
N SER A 181 14.28 13.01 28.07
CA SER A 181 13.26 12.02 28.53
C SER A 181 13.33 10.63 27.89
N ASN A 182 14.20 9.82 28.49
CA ASN A 182 14.14 8.36 28.61
C ASN A 182 14.27 7.52 27.32
N LEU A 183 15.50 7.03 27.06
CA LEU A 183 15.96 5.61 27.02
C LEU A 183 15.07 4.48 26.46
N LYS A 184 13.85 4.74 25.99
CA LYS A 184 12.87 3.73 25.58
C LYS A 184 12.95 3.42 24.08
N VAL A 185 13.42 4.35 23.24
CA VAL A 185 13.51 4.10 21.79
C VAL A 185 14.59 3.06 21.46
N GLY A 186 15.82 3.24 21.97
CA GLY A 186 16.93 2.30 21.73
C GLY A 186 16.70 0.91 22.35
N ASN A 187 16.16 0.86 23.57
CA ASN A 187 15.83 -0.41 24.24
C ASN A 187 14.68 -1.16 23.56
N ASN A 188 13.69 -0.44 23.00
CA ASN A 188 12.61 -1.06 22.23
C ASN A 188 13.11 -1.56 20.87
N PHE A 189 14.03 -0.84 20.22
CA PHE A 189 14.59 -1.23 18.93
C PHE A 189 15.29 -2.59 18.97
N SER A 190 16.19 -2.82 19.92
CA SER A 190 16.92 -4.09 20.04
C SER A 190 16.00 -5.27 20.40
N GLN A 191 14.89 -5.02 21.10
CA GLN A 191 13.87 -6.03 21.39
C GLN A 191 13.07 -6.42 20.13
N VAL A 192 12.76 -5.45 19.27
CA VAL A 192 11.98 -5.69 18.04
C VAL A 192 12.86 -6.25 16.92
N PHE A 193 14.08 -5.72 16.80
CA PHE A 193 15.14 -6.09 15.85
C PHE A 193 16.37 -6.55 16.64
N PRO A 194 16.44 -7.83 17.05
CA PRO A 194 17.66 -8.38 17.65
C PRO A 194 18.83 -8.31 16.66
N VAL A 195 20.06 -8.60 17.08
CA VAL A 195 21.22 -8.64 16.18
C VAL A 195 20.97 -9.64 15.05
N LEU A 196 20.56 -9.14 13.89
CA LEU A 196 20.13 -9.97 12.76
C LEU A 196 21.33 -10.42 11.93
N LYS A 197 21.38 -11.71 11.62
CA LYS A 197 22.33 -12.22 10.63
C LYS A 197 21.94 -11.71 9.23
N PRO A 198 22.90 -11.48 8.32
CA PRO A 198 22.59 -11.06 6.95
C PRO A 198 21.63 -12.02 6.23
N GLN A 199 21.69 -13.34 6.50
CA GLN A 199 20.78 -14.31 5.89
C GLN A 199 19.33 -14.22 6.42
N GLU A 200 19.12 -13.52 7.54
CA GLU A 200 17.83 -13.37 8.22
C GLU A 200 17.12 -12.06 7.84
N THR A 201 17.78 -11.21 7.04
CA THR A 201 17.32 -9.88 6.66
C THR A 201 17.26 -9.74 5.14
N MET A 202 16.15 -9.23 4.64
CA MET A 202 16.07 -8.75 3.25
C MET A 202 16.53 -7.30 3.19
N THR A 203 17.39 -6.96 2.22
CA THR A 203 17.80 -5.57 2.00
C THR A 203 17.25 -5.09 0.66
N ILE A 204 16.64 -3.90 0.64
CA ILE A 204 16.08 -3.28 -0.55
C ILE A 204 16.73 -1.92 -0.74
N GLU A 205 17.25 -1.68 -1.94
CA GLU A 205 17.78 -0.38 -2.34
C GLU A 205 16.67 0.45 -3.00
N ALA A 206 16.38 1.62 -2.46
CA ALA A 206 15.45 2.57 -3.05
C ALA A 206 16.22 3.54 -3.97
N GLU A 207 15.81 3.64 -5.24
CA GLU A 207 16.57 4.40 -6.24
C GLU A 207 16.55 5.93 -6.03
N SER A 208 15.55 6.48 -5.32
CA SER A 208 15.40 7.92 -5.15
C SER A 208 14.87 8.31 -3.77
N ALA A 209 15.20 9.51 -3.31
CA ALA A 209 14.61 10.07 -2.09
C ALA A 209 13.08 10.24 -2.22
N GLY A 210 12.60 10.60 -3.41
CA GLY A 210 11.16 10.75 -3.68
C GLY A 210 10.36 9.46 -3.46
N SER A 211 10.91 8.29 -3.82
CA SER A 211 10.24 7.02 -3.55
C SER A 211 10.25 6.65 -2.07
N LEU A 212 11.28 7.01 -1.31
CA LEU A 212 11.29 6.82 0.14
C LEU A 212 10.26 7.71 0.86
N GLU A 213 10.10 8.96 0.44
CA GLU A 213 9.06 9.84 1.00
C GLU A 213 7.66 9.36 0.63
N LEU A 214 7.45 8.91 -0.62
CA LEU A 214 6.17 8.31 -1.00
C LEU A 214 5.90 6.99 -0.26
N PHE A 215 6.93 6.16 -0.05
CA PHE A 215 6.81 4.94 0.74
C PHE A 215 6.40 5.25 2.18
N ARG A 216 7.07 6.23 2.81
CA ARG A 216 6.72 6.75 4.13
C ARG A 216 5.27 7.21 4.19
N TYR A 217 4.84 7.97 3.19
CA TYR A 217 3.47 8.43 3.07
C TYR A 217 2.47 7.27 3.07
N VAL A 218 2.69 6.26 2.22
CA VAL A 218 1.86 5.05 2.14
C VAL A 218 1.81 4.31 3.48
N LEU A 219 2.95 4.11 4.15
CA LEU A 219 3.00 3.45 5.45
C LEU A 219 2.18 4.19 6.52
N ARG A 220 2.31 5.52 6.56
CA ARG A 220 1.54 6.36 7.51
C ARG A 220 0.05 6.32 7.20
N LEU A 221 -0.32 6.49 5.94
CA LEU A 221 -1.72 6.40 5.51
C LEU A 221 -2.35 5.06 5.90
N ASN A 222 -1.66 3.95 5.65
CA ASN A 222 -2.14 2.62 6.02
C ASN A 222 -2.24 2.42 7.54
N SER A 223 -1.36 3.04 8.32
CA SER A 223 -1.41 2.96 9.79
C SER A 223 -2.71 3.56 10.37
N LEU A 224 -3.31 4.52 9.68
CA LEU A 224 -4.58 5.13 10.08
C LEU A 224 -5.77 4.16 9.90
N LYS A 225 -5.68 3.21 8.97
CA LYS A 225 -6.78 2.30 8.61
C LYS A 225 -6.87 1.08 9.51
N ILE A 226 -5.86 0.80 10.34
CA ILE A 226 -5.80 -0.42 11.13
C ILE A 226 -5.65 -0.13 12.62
N LEU A 227 -6.13 -1.05 13.43
CA LEU A 227 -5.71 -1.17 14.81
C LEU A 227 -4.40 -1.98 14.85
N PRO A 228 -3.42 -1.58 15.68
CA PRO A 228 -2.22 -2.39 15.89
C PRO A 228 -2.60 -3.80 16.37
N ILE A 229 -1.93 -4.83 15.85
CA ILE A 229 -2.15 -6.20 16.32
C ILE A 229 -1.72 -6.33 17.79
N THR A 230 -2.23 -7.35 18.48
CA THR A 230 -1.91 -7.62 19.88
C THR A 230 -0.41 -7.60 20.13
N TRP A 231 0.40 -8.23 19.27
CA TRP A 231 1.85 -8.20 19.42
C TRP A 231 2.42 -6.77 19.36
N GLN A 232 1.97 -5.95 18.41
CA GLN A 232 2.45 -4.58 18.24
C GLN A 232 2.10 -3.71 19.44
N LYS A 233 0.89 -3.85 20.00
CA LYS A 233 0.48 -3.11 21.20
C LYS A 233 1.38 -3.37 22.40
N HIS A 234 1.87 -4.61 22.56
CA HIS A 234 2.71 -4.99 23.69
C HIS A 234 4.19 -4.69 23.49
N ASN A 235 4.65 -4.63 22.23
CA ASN A 235 6.09 -4.57 21.93
C ASN A 235 6.53 -3.25 21.31
N LEU A 236 5.62 -2.42 20.78
CA LEU A 236 5.96 -1.15 20.17
C LEU A 236 5.48 0.01 21.05
N TYR A 237 6.32 1.03 21.17
CA TYR A 237 5.86 2.32 21.64
C TYR A 237 5.14 3.01 20.49
N LEU A 238 3.80 3.08 20.50
CA LEU A 238 3.00 3.73 19.47
C LEU A 238 2.44 5.05 20.02
N GLY A 239 2.59 6.13 19.26
CA GLY A 239 2.18 7.47 19.65
C GLY A 239 2.58 8.50 18.60
N GLU A 240 2.16 9.75 18.76
CA GLU A 240 2.46 10.83 17.82
C GLU A 240 3.97 11.10 17.69
N ASP A 241 4.68 10.98 18.82
CA ASP A 241 6.13 11.16 18.91
C ASP A 241 6.91 9.84 18.79
N SER A 242 6.34 8.85 18.09
CA SER A 242 7.00 7.56 17.91
C SER A 242 7.64 7.41 16.53
N PRO A 243 8.89 6.91 16.44
CA PRO A 243 9.46 6.44 15.18
C PRO A 243 8.83 5.13 14.69
N TRP A 244 7.98 4.49 15.49
CA TRP A 244 7.30 3.25 15.17
C TRP A 244 5.95 3.48 14.50
N LEU A 245 5.67 2.65 13.50
CA LEU A 245 4.36 2.53 12.88
C LEU A 245 3.88 1.08 12.96
N ALA A 246 2.67 0.90 13.47
CA ALA A 246 1.88 -0.30 13.22
C ALA A 246 1.11 -0.07 11.92
N THR A 247 1.44 -0.81 10.87
CA THR A 247 0.86 -0.59 9.54
C THR A 247 0.78 -1.90 8.75
N PHE A 248 0.40 -1.82 7.49
CA PHE A 248 0.35 -2.96 6.58
C PHE A 248 0.83 -2.57 5.19
N LEU A 249 1.18 -3.58 4.39
CA LEU A 249 1.36 -3.45 2.95
C LEU A 249 0.26 -4.24 2.24
N SER A 250 -0.29 -3.70 1.17
CA SER A 250 -1.15 -4.41 0.21
C SER A 250 -0.42 -4.49 -1.12
N PRO A 251 -0.52 -5.58 -1.92
CA PRO A 251 -0.02 -5.54 -3.27
C PRO A 251 -0.96 -4.66 -4.09
N LEU A 252 -2.26 -4.92 -4.06
CA LEU A 252 -3.23 -4.04 -4.71
C LEU A 252 -3.49 -2.82 -3.83
N TYR A 253 -2.84 -1.72 -4.16
CA TYR A 253 -3.39 -0.38 -3.96
C TYR A 253 -4.19 0.01 -5.21
N VAL A 254 -5.02 -0.92 -5.69
CA VAL A 254 -5.90 -0.65 -6.83
C VAL A 254 -7.00 0.24 -6.30
N ASP A 255 -6.95 1.46 -6.80
CA ASP A 255 -7.95 2.49 -6.75
C ASP A 255 -9.14 2.13 -7.66
N SER A 256 -9.88 1.08 -7.30
CA SER A 256 -11.23 0.85 -7.84
C SER A 256 -11.95 -0.18 -6.97
N PRO A 257 -13.06 0.17 -6.30
CA PRO A 257 -14.09 -0.83 -6.09
C PRO A 257 -14.54 -1.19 -7.51
N SER A 258 -14.36 -2.44 -7.90
CA SER A 258 -15.13 -3.03 -9.01
C SER A 258 -16.52 -2.41 -9.01
N LEU A 259 -16.92 -1.81 -10.13
CA LEU A 259 -18.31 -1.58 -10.49
C LEU A 259 -19.03 -2.92 -10.43
N ASN A 260 -19.34 -3.38 -9.22
CA ASN A 260 -20.45 -4.26 -8.97
C ASN A 260 -21.61 -3.32 -8.61
N GLY A 261 -21.96 -2.47 -9.58
CA GLY A 261 -23.27 -1.89 -9.73
C GLY A 261 -23.89 -2.62 -10.91
N ASP A 262 -24.65 -3.66 -10.60
CA ASP A 262 -25.79 -4.16 -11.38
C ASP A 262 -25.62 -4.21 -12.90
N VAL A 263 -25.00 -5.31 -13.38
CA VAL A 263 -25.45 -5.91 -14.65
C VAL A 263 -26.75 -6.63 -14.34
N ASN A 264 -27.86 -5.88 -14.37
CA ASN A 264 -29.20 -6.31 -14.77
C ASN A 264 -30.21 -5.22 -14.40
N GLU A 265 -30.53 -4.36 -15.37
CA GLU A 265 -31.92 -4.04 -15.70
C GLU A 265 -31.96 -3.44 -17.12
N SER A 266 -32.32 -4.33 -18.05
CA SER A 266 -33.21 -4.06 -19.19
C SER A 266 -33.01 -2.75 -19.96
N SER A 267 -32.27 -2.88 -21.07
CA SER A 267 -32.63 -2.23 -22.31
C SER A 267 -34.02 -2.69 -22.77
N GLU A 268 -35.06 -2.00 -22.32
CA GLU A 268 -36.35 -2.00 -23.02
C GLU A 268 -36.55 -0.62 -23.65
N ILE A 269 -36.40 -0.65 -24.96
CA ILE A 269 -36.90 0.34 -25.90
C ILE A 269 -38.43 0.28 -25.79
N GLU A 270 -39.08 1.34 -25.35
CA GLU A 270 -40.47 1.60 -25.75
C GLU A 270 -40.58 2.98 -26.40
N ASP A 271 -40.92 2.88 -27.68
CA ASP A 271 -41.36 3.91 -28.60
C ASP A 271 -42.37 4.85 -27.96
N ASN A 272 -42.09 6.15 -28.07
CA ASN A 272 -43.09 7.19 -27.82
C ASN A 272 -43.33 7.98 -29.11
N GLU A 273 -43.85 7.31 -30.13
CA GLU A 273 -44.57 7.93 -31.25
C GLU A 273 -46.05 7.53 -31.23
N LYS A 274 -46.84 8.43 -30.64
CA LYS A 274 -48.08 8.99 -31.20
C LYS A 274 -48.76 8.15 -32.30
N CYS A 275 -49.69 7.31 -31.89
CA CYS A 275 -50.88 6.99 -32.67
C CYS A 275 -52.10 6.96 -31.73
N ARG A 276 -52.75 8.12 -31.57
CA ARG A 276 -54.16 8.18 -31.17
C ARG A 276 -54.91 9.04 -32.17
N LEU A 277 -55.82 8.36 -32.86
CA LEU A 277 -56.95 8.88 -33.59
C LEU A 277 -57.83 9.73 -32.67
N MET A 278 -57.92 11.03 -32.96
CA MET A 278 -59.16 11.79 -33.21
C MET A 278 -58.78 13.24 -33.52
#